data_AF-A0A0H2VFJ2-F1
#
_entry.id   AF-A0A0H2VFJ2-F1
#
_cell.length_a   1.000
_cell.length_b   1.000
_cell.length_c   1.000
_cell.angle_alpha   90.00
_cell.angle_beta   90.00
_cell.angle_gamma   90.00
#
_symmetry.space_group_name_H-M   'P 1'
#
loop_
_entity.id
_entity.type
_entity.pdbx_description
1 polymer ?
#
loop_
_entity_poly.entity_id
_entity_poly.type
_entity_poly.pdbx_seq_one_letter_code
_entity_poly.pdbx_strand_id
1 'polypeptide(L)' 'MSSDTNSLAHTKWNCKYHIVFAPKYRRQVIYGKIKRDIGVILRQLCERKGVEIIEAEACKYPVGVVEDQIYYFN' A
#
# COMPACT_ATOMS: atom_id res chain seq x y z
N MET A 1 23.19 -0.56 -7.88
CA MET A 1 21.97 0.16 -7.49
C MET A 1 21.11 0.31 -8.74
N SER A 2 19.98 -0.39 -8.78
CA SER A 2 19.01 -0.32 -9.86
C SER A 2 18.44 1.10 -9.92
N SER A 3 18.45 1.73 -11.09
CA SER A 3 17.85 3.05 -11.27
C SER A 3 16.33 2.89 -11.33
N ASP A 4 15.63 3.22 -10.24
CA ASP A 4 14.15 3.26 -10.11
C ASP A 4 13.51 4.41 -10.93
N THR A 5 13.97 4.62 -12.17
CA THR A 5 13.48 5.70 -13.02
C THR A 5 12.92 5.08 -14.28
N ASN A 6 11.59 5.12 -14.40
CA ASN A 6 10.89 4.70 -15.59
C ASN A 6 11.07 5.76 -16.70
N SER A 7 11.16 5.32 -17.95
CA SER A 7 11.35 6.22 -19.09
C SER A 7 10.55 5.82 -20.31
N LEU A 8 9.89 6.79 -20.93
CA LEU A 8 9.40 6.78 -22.31
C LEU A 8 10.28 7.68 -23.20
N ALA A 9 10.03 7.66 -24.50
CA ALA A 9 10.76 8.43 -25.52
C ALA A 9 11.00 9.91 -25.16
N HIS A 10 10.08 10.54 -24.42
CA HIS A 10 10.17 11.96 -24.05
C HIS A 10 9.87 12.24 -22.57
N THR A 11 9.83 11.23 -21.71
CA THR A 11 9.46 11.43 -20.29
C THR A 11 10.21 10.44 -19.42
N LYS A 12 10.79 10.94 -18.32
CA LYS A 12 11.35 10.11 -17.26
C LYS A 12 10.60 10.43 -15.98
N TRP A 13 10.20 9.41 -15.23
CA TRP A 13 9.49 9.60 -13.97
C TRP A 13 9.95 8.60 -12.92
N ASN A 14 9.80 9.01 -11.67
CA ASN A 14 9.97 8.18 -10.48
C ASN A 14 8.83 8.56 -9.55
N CYS A 15 7.76 7.78 -9.60
CA CYS A 15 6.56 8.01 -8.82
C CYS A 15 6.59 7.07 -7.62
N LYS A 16 6.64 7.64 -6.41
CA LYS A 16 6.64 6.87 -5.16
C LYS A 16 5.62 7.50 -4.23
N TYR A 17 4.52 6.79 -3.97
CA TYR A 17 3.42 7.29 -3.14
C TYR A 17 3.28 6.59 -1.80
N HIS A 18 3.16 7.34 -0.71
CA HIS A 18 2.77 6.81 0.59
C HIS A 18 1.24 6.85 0.71
N ILE A 19 0.59 5.69 0.83
CA ILE A 19 -0.87 5.61 0.90
C ILE A 19 -1.27 4.98 2.23
N VAL A 20 -1.97 5.75 3.05
CA VAL A 20 -2.42 5.33 4.37
C VAL A 20 -3.94 5.18 4.36
N PHE A 21 -4.42 4.02 4.83
CA PHE A 21 -5.85 3.76 4.99
C PHE A 21 -6.18 3.62 6.48
N ALA A 22 -7.33 4.18 6.86
CA ALA A 22 -7.89 4.03 8.20
C ALA A 22 -9.35 3.52 8.11
N PRO A 23 -9.74 2.52 8.91
CA PRO A 23 -11.11 2.06 8.95
C PRO A 23 -12.04 3.16 9.47
N LYS A 24 -13.26 3.22 8.91
CA LYS A 24 -14.32 4.08 9.43
C LYS A 24 -14.57 3.74 10.91
N TYR A 25 -14.60 4.77 11.76
CA TYR A 25 -14.68 4.66 13.23
C TYR A 25 -13.48 3.97 13.91
N ARG A 26 -12.33 3.84 13.22
CA ARG A 26 -11.07 3.30 13.76
C ARG A 26 -11.20 1.93 14.45
N ARG A 27 -12.10 1.09 13.96
CA ARG A 27 -12.36 -0.23 14.53
C ARG A 27 -11.15 -1.15 14.34
N GLN A 28 -10.76 -1.88 15.39
CA GLN A 28 -9.65 -2.85 15.35
C GLN A 28 -9.97 -4.17 14.61
N VAL A 29 -11.09 -4.21 13.87
CA VAL A 29 -11.62 -5.40 13.17
C VAL A 29 -10.68 -5.89 12.07
N ILE A 30 -9.77 -5.02 11.60
CA ILE A 30 -8.81 -5.32 10.53
C ILE A 30 -7.77 -6.37 10.95
N TYR A 31 -7.25 -6.37 12.18
CA TYR A 31 -6.05 -7.16 12.56
C TYR A 31 -6.23 -8.69 12.67
N GLY A 32 -7.44 -9.21 12.44
CA GLY A 32 -7.72 -10.64 12.46
C GLY A 32 -7.65 -11.28 11.08
N LYS A 33 -8.70 -12.03 10.74
CA LYS A 33 -8.86 -12.69 9.44
C LYS A 33 -8.85 -11.69 8.27
N ILE A 34 -9.42 -10.51 8.51
CA ILE A 34 -9.64 -9.47 7.49
C ILE A 34 -8.32 -8.88 6.97
N LYS A 35 -7.26 -8.76 7.79
CA LYS A 35 -5.93 -8.28 7.36
C LYS A 35 -5.38 -9.15 6.22
N ARG A 36 -5.56 -10.46 6.29
CA ARG A 36 -5.09 -11.39 5.26
C ARG A 36 -5.84 -11.19 3.95
N ASP A 37 -7.16 -11.09 4.02
CA ASP A 37 -8.03 -10.92 2.85
C ASP A 37 -7.77 -9.56 2.17
N ILE A 38 -7.65 -8.48 2.95
CA ILE A 38 -7.30 -7.14 2.45
C ILE A 38 -5.96 -7.17 1.71
N GLY A 39 -4.93 -7.82 2.28
CA GLY A 39 -3.63 -7.97 1.63
C GLY A 39 -3.69 -8.73 0.30
N VAL A 40 -4.51 -9.78 0.21
CA VAL A 40 -4.72 -10.53 -1.04
C VAL A 40 -5.42 -9.67 -2.09
N ILE A 41 -6.49 -8.96 -1.71
CA ILE A 41 -7.25 -8.10 -2.61
C ILE A 41 -6.37 -6.98 -3.16
N LEU A 42 -5.58 -6.33 -2.30
CA LEU A 42 -4.67 -5.25 -2.72
C LEU A 42 -3.62 -5.73 -3.72
N ARG A 43 -3.00 -6.89 -3.47
CA ARG A 43 -2.04 -7.48 -4.42
C ARG A 43 -2.69 -7.76 -5.78
N GLN A 44 -3.87 -8.37 -5.79
CA GLN A 44 -4.61 -8.62 -7.03
C GLN A 44 -4.97 -7.32 -7.77
N LEU A 45 -5.32 -6.26 -7.05
CA LEU A 45 -5.60 -4.95 -7.66
C LEU A 45 -4.34 -4.30 -8.24
N CYS A 46 -3.21 -4.39 -7.54
CA CYS A 46 -1.93 -3.88 -8.01
C CYS A 46 -1.42 -4.64 -9.24
N GLU A 47 -1.51 -5.97 -9.25
CA GLU A 47 -1.18 -6.80 -10.42
C GLU A 47 -2.01 -6.40 -11.64
N ARG A 48 -3.32 -6.18 -11.46
CA ARG A 48 -4.22 -5.75 -12.56
C ARG A 48 -3.88 -4.36 -13.10
N LYS A 49 -3.40 -3.45 -12.25
CA LYS A 49 -3.01 -2.09 -12.65
C LYS A 49 -1.56 -1.99 -13.11
N GLY A 50 -0.75 -3.04 -12.98
CA GLY A 50 0.68 -3.01 -13.26
C GLY A 50 1.47 -2.16 -12.26
N VAL A 51 0.98 -2.05 -11.03
CA VAL A 51 1.62 -1.28 -9.96
C VAL A 51 2.47 -2.23 -9.10
N GLU A 52 3.70 -1.83 -8.83
CA GLU A 52 4.60 -2.55 -7.93
C GLU A 52 4.39 -2.13 -6.48
N ILE A 53 4.24 -3.10 -5.57
CA ILE A 53 4.18 -2.88 -4.13
C ILE A 53 5.59 -3.12 -3.57
N ILE A 54 6.19 -2.09 -2.99
CA ILE A 54 7.52 -2.19 -2.37
C ILE A 54 7.39 -2.72 -0.94
N GLU A 55 6.58 -2.06 -0.12
CA GLU A 55 6.37 -2.43 1.29
C GLU A 55 4.91 -2.23 1.71
N ALA A 56 4.40 -3.07 2.60
CA ALA A 56 3.06 -2.93 3.15
C ALA A 56 3.05 -3.34 4.61
N GLU A 57 2.72 -2.41 5.49
CA GLU A 57 2.69 -2.64 6.93
C GLU A 57 1.33 -2.24 7.53
N ALA A 58 0.85 -3.09 8.44
CA ALA A 58 -0.36 -2.83 9.20
C ALA A 58 0.02 -2.70 10.67
N CYS A 59 -0.03 -1.48 11.21
CA CYS A 59 0.48 -1.11 12.52
C CYS A 59 -0.63 -0.80 13.52
N LYS A 60 -0.75 -1.64 14.56
CA LYS A 60 -1.79 -1.46 15.59
C LYS A 60 -1.37 -0.33 16.54
N TYR A 61 -1.97 0.85 16.40
CA TYR A 61 -1.62 1.99 17.25
C TYR A 61 -2.36 1.94 18.62
N PRO A 62 -1.70 2.26 19.75
CA PRO A 62 -2.31 2.18 21.08
C PRO A 62 -3.50 3.12 21.32
N VAL A 63 -3.51 4.33 20.74
CA VAL A 63 -4.56 5.35 20.95
C VAL A 63 -5.80 5.19 20.06
N GLY A 64 -6.15 3.94 19.71
CA GLY A 64 -7.36 3.64 18.96
C GLY A 64 -7.34 4.18 17.53
N VAL A 65 -6.16 4.43 16.96
CA VAL A 65 -5.97 4.68 15.53
C VAL A 65 -5.45 3.39 14.90
N VAL A 66 -6.06 3.00 13.79
CA VAL A 66 -5.61 1.86 13.00
C VAL A 66 -5.10 2.47 11.71
N GLU A 67 -3.78 2.50 11.54
CA GLU A 67 -3.15 2.93 10.31
C GLU A 67 -2.60 1.68 9.62
N ASP A 68 -3.17 1.36 8.47
CA ASP A 68 -2.49 0.51 7.51
C ASP A 68 -1.71 1.45 6.60
N GLN A 69 -0.39 1.43 6.74
CA GLN A 69 0.51 2.20 5.89
C GLN A 69 0.91 1.29 4.73
N ILE A 70 0.34 1.55 3.55
CA ILE A 70 0.78 0.93 2.31
C ILE A 70 1.83 1.84 1.70
N TYR A 71 3.05 1.32 1.64
CA TYR A 71 4.18 2.02 1.08
C TYR A 71 4.33 1.64 -0.40
N TYR A 72 3.98 2.60 -1.26
CA TYR A 72 4.37 2.75 -2.67
C TYR A 72 3.46 2.17 -3.76
N PHE A 73 3.08 3.08 -4.66
CA PHE A 73 2.64 2.86 -6.04
C PHE A 73 3.72 3.49 -6.94
N ASN A 74 4.21 2.75 -7.94
CA ASN A 74 4.95 3.30 -9.10
C ASN A 74 3.98 3.77 -10.18
#